data_AF-A0A9D9KZD0-F1
#
_entry.id   AF-A0A9D9KZD0-F1
#
_cell.length_a   1.000
_cell.length_b   1.000
_cell.length_c   1.000
_cell.angle_alpha   90.00
_cell.angle_beta   90.00
_cell.angle_gamma   90.00
#
_symmetry.space_group_name_H-M   'P 1'
#
loop_
_entity.id
_entity.type
_entity.pdbx_description
1 polymer ?
#
loop_
_entity_poly.entity_id
_entity_poly.type
_entity_poly.pdbx_seq_one_letter_code
_entity_poly.pdbx_strand_id
1 'polypeptide(L)'
;MFIEYNANPRGINTGDCVIRSISKAMDLDWEKVYMALTVKGLEKAMWGDTNAVWEKYLRENGFEQHVLPDTCPDCYTIADFSADYPTGKYIVATGSHVVCVEDGNYFDTWDSGSLIPSYYFERKEEQR
;
A
#
# COMPACT_ATOMS: atom_id res chain seq x y z
N MET A 1 -13.75 4.77 3.99
CA MET A 1 -14.58 3.54 3.95
C MET A 1 -13.98 2.53 2.97
N PHE A 2 -14.45 1.27 2.98
CA PHE A 2 -14.03 0.26 1.99
C PHE A 2 -14.50 0.63 0.59
N ILE A 3 -13.60 0.54 -0.39
CA ILE A 3 -13.91 0.62 -1.82
C ILE A 3 -13.33 -0.63 -2.50
N GLU A 4 -14.19 -1.39 -3.17
CA GLU A 4 -13.74 -2.54 -3.96
C GLU A 4 -12.85 -2.07 -5.13
N TYR A 5 -11.63 -2.60 -5.18
CA TYR A 5 -10.63 -2.27 -6.19
C TYR A 5 -9.77 -3.49 -6.54
N ASN A 6 -9.88 -3.91 -7.79
CA ASN A 6 -9.04 -4.96 -8.35
C ASN A 6 -8.34 -4.47 -9.63
N ALA A 7 -7.10 -3.98 -9.48
CA ALA A 7 -6.27 -3.57 -10.61
C ALA A 7 -5.74 -4.74 -11.45
N ASN A 8 -5.89 -5.98 -10.98
CA ASN A 8 -5.36 -7.13 -11.70
C ASN A 8 -6.02 -7.22 -13.09
N PRO A 9 -5.24 -7.27 -14.19
CA PRO A 9 -5.79 -7.21 -15.55
C PRO A 9 -6.65 -8.42 -15.92
N ARG A 10 -6.59 -9.50 -15.12
CA ARG A 10 -7.43 -10.69 -15.29
C ARG A 10 -8.58 -10.77 -14.28
N GLY A 11 -8.72 -9.77 -13.40
CA GLY A 11 -9.76 -9.73 -12.36
C GLY A 11 -9.66 -10.86 -11.32
N ILE A 12 -8.53 -11.58 -11.26
CA ILE A 12 -8.34 -12.68 -10.31
C ILE A 12 -7.92 -12.16 -8.94
N ASN A 13 -8.27 -12.89 -7.89
CA ASN A 13 -7.83 -12.61 -6.52
C ASN A 13 -6.59 -13.46 -6.22
N THR A 14 -5.44 -12.82 -6.07
CA THR A 14 -4.14 -13.47 -5.84
C THR A 14 -3.29 -12.65 -4.87
N GLY A 15 -2.10 -13.13 -4.52
CA GLY A 15 -1.14 -12.45 -3.63
C GLY A 15 -0.45 -11.23 -4.25
N ASP A 16 -1.20 -10.32 -4.87
CA ASP A 16 -0.70 -9.12 -5.56
C ASP A 16 -1.06 -7.81 -4.84
N CYS A 17 -1.38 -7.86 -3.54
CA CYS A 17 -1.81 -6.71 -2.77
C CYS A 17 -0.82 -5.54 -2.79
N VAL A 18 0.50 -5.83 -2.78
CA VAL A 18 1.56 -4.83 -2.96
C VAL A 18 1.40 -4.11 -4.31
N ILE A 19 1.21 -4.86 -5.39
CA ILE A 19 1.11 -4.30 -6.75
C ILE A 19 -0.16 -3.46 -6.89
N ARG A 20 -1.31 -3.98 -6.43
CA ARG A 20 -2.59 -3.25 -6.48
C ARG A 20 -2.54 -1.97 -5.65
N SER A 21 -1.95 -2.01 -4.46
CA SER A 21 -1.83 -0.85 -3.58
C SER A 21 -0.95 0.23 -4.20
N ILE A 22 0.20 -0.14 -4.74
CA ILE A 22 1.11 0.81 -5.42
C ILE A 22 0.47 1.36 -6.70
N SER A 23 -0.19 0.50 -7.48
CA SER A 23 -0.95 0.90 -8.68
C SER A 23 -1.97 1.99 -8.35
N LYS A 24 -2.76 1.79 -7.29
CA LYS A 24 -3.74 2.77 -6.83
C LYS A 24 -3.07 4.05 -6.28
N ALA A 25 -2.04 3.92 -5.46
CA ALA A 25 -1.37 5.06 -4.83
C ALA A 25 -0.58 5.94 -5.82
N MET A 26 -0.19 5.40 -6.97
CA MET A 26 0.61 6.11 -7.97
C MET A 26 -0.13 6.39 -9.28
N ASP A 27 -1.40 5.97 -9.38
CA ASP A 27 -2.20 6.04 -10.62
C ASP A 27 -1.48 5.38 -11.81
N LEU A 28 -0.93 4.18 -11.55
CA LEU A 28 -0.18 3.37 -12.51
C LEU A 28 -0.94 2.09 -12.85
N ASP A 29 -0.79 1.62 -14.09
CA ASP A 29 -1.28 0.30 -14.51
C ASP A 29 -0.60 -0.81 -13.70
N TRP A 30 -1.33 -1.88 -13.41
CA TRP A 30 -0.83 -3.03 -12.65
C TRP A 30 0.44 -3.63 -13.27
N GLU A 31 0.50 -3.75 -14.59
CA GLU A 31 1.66 -4.29 -15.32
C GLU A 31 2.90 -3.41 -15.17
N LYS A 32 2.72 -2.08 -15.15
CA LYS A 32 3.84 -1.15 -14.95
C LYS A 32 4.46 -1.34 -13.57
N VAL A 33 3.63 -1.49 -12.54
CA VAL A 33 4.09 -1.75 -11.18
C VAL A 33 4.74 -3.13 -11.06
N TYR A 34 4.12 -4.17 -11.64
CA TYR A 34 4.68 -5.52 -11.67
C TYR A 34 6.10 -5.53 -12.27
N MET A 35 6.27 -4.89 -13.44
CA MET A 35 7.58 -4.79 -14.08
C MET A 35 8.57 -3.99 -13.24
N ALA A 36 8.15 -2.86 -12.67
CA ALA A 36 9.02 -2.02 -11.84
C ALA A 36 9.55 -2.76 -10.61
N LEU A 37 8.68 -3.49 -9.90
CA LEU A 37 9.08 -4.30 -8.75
C LEU A 37 9.93 -5.51 -9.16
N THR A 38 9.69 -6.10 -10.33
CA THR A 38 10.54 -7.18 -10.87
C THR A 38 11.96 -6.68 -11.14
N VAL A 39 12.11 -5.53 -11.78
CA VAL A 39 13.42 -4.91 -12.05
C VAL A 39 14.10 -4.53 -10.72
N LYS A 40 13.37 -3.91 -9.79
CA LYS A 40 13.89 -3.57 -8.47
C LYS A 40 14.32 -4.81 -7.68
N GLY A 41 13.57 -5.90 -7.78
CA GLY A 41 13.90 -7.19 -7.18
C GLY A 41 15.18 -7.77 -7.77
N LEU A 42 15.32 -7.73 -9.10
CA LEU A 42 16.53 -8.18 -9.80
C LEU A 42 17.78 -7.41 -9.33
N GLU A 43 17.71 -6.08 -9.19
CA GLU A 43 18.80 -5.26 -8.64
C GLU A 43 19.25 -5.69 -7.23
N LYS A 44 18.35 -6.31 -6.46
CA LYS A 44 18.59 -6.74 -5.08
C LYS A 44 18.79 -8.25 -4.93
N ALA A 45 18.69 -9.00 -6.02
CA ALA A 45 18.60 -10.46 -6.02
C ALA A 45 17.48 -11.01 -5.10
N MET A 46 16.33 -10.35 -5.09
CA MET A 46 15.15 -10.69 -4.28
C MET A 46 13.88 -10.67 -5.14
N TRP A 47 12.80 -11.30 -4.67
CA TRP A 47 11.51 -11.25 -5.37
C TRP A 47 10.79 -9.91 -5.15
N GLY A 48 10.01 -9.48 -6.16
CA GLY A 48 9.47 -8.11 -6.24
C GLY A 48 8.56 -7.69 -5.08
N ASP A 49 7.85 -8.65 -4.48
CA ASP A 49 6.93 -8.43 -3.36
C ASP A 49 7.62 -8.47 -1.97
N THR A 50 8.93 -8.66 -1.92
CA THR A 50 9.64 -8.67 -0.63
C THR A 50 9.67 -7.26 -0.06
N ASN A 51 9.43 -7.08 1.25
CA ASN A 51 9.43 -5.78 1.93
C ASN A 51 10.64 -4.90 1.58
N ALA A 52 11.84 -5.47 1.57
CA ALA A 52 13.07 -4.75 1.21
C ALA A 52 13.08 -4.19 -0.23
N VAL A 53 12.28 -4.75 -1.15
CA VAL A 53 12.17 -4.35 -2.56
C VAL A 53 11.11 -3.27 -2.73
N TRP A 54 9.85 -3.57 -2.40
CA TRP A 54 8.75 -2.63 -2.67
C TRP A 54 8.81 -1.39 -1.78
N GLU A 55 9.27 -1.50 -0.53
CA GLU A 55 9.47 -0.33 0.33
C GLU A 55 10.58 0.58 -0.21
N LYS A 56 11.64 -0.01 -0.78
CA LYS A 56 12.69 0.77 -1.43
C LYS A 56 12.13 1.48 -2.67
N TYR A 57 11.32 0.79 -3.47
CA TYR A 57 10.64 1.40 -4.61
C TYR A 57 9.77 2.59 -4.18
N LEU A 58 8.99 2.48 -3.11
CA LEU A 58 8.20 3.60 -2.59
C LEU A 58 9.05 4.80 -2.17
N ARG A 59 10.12 4.58 -1.40
CA ARG A 59 11.03 5.66 -0.99
C ARG A 59 11.68 6.38 -2.18
N GLU A 60 12.01 5.64 -3.25
CA GLU A 60 12.54 6.22 -4.49
C GLU A 60 11.49 7.00 -5.29
N ASN A 61 10.19 6.83 -4.99
CA ASN A 61 9.07 7.47 -5.66
C ASN A 61 8.34 8.49 -4.77
N GLY A 62 9.04 9.08 -3.80
CA GLY A 62 8.54 10.22 -3.02
C GLY A 62 7.62 9.86 -1.86
N PHE A 63 7.61 8.58 -1.44
CA PHE A 63 6.92 8.17 -0.23
C PHE A 63 7.85 8.20 0.98
N GLU A 64 7.32 8.68 2.10
CA GLU A 64 8.00 8.64 3.40
C GLU A 64 7.37 7.58 4.30
N GLN A 65 8.21 6.85 5.03
CA GLN A 65 7.77 5.78 5.92
C GLN A 65 7.52 6.32 7.33
N HIS A 66 6.41 5.91 7.92
CA HIS A 66 5.99 6.26 9.26
C HIS A 66 5.62 4.99 10.03
N VAL A 67 6.01 4.95 11.31
CA VAL A 67 5.58 3.93 12.26
C VAL A 67 4.39 4.44 13.04
N LEU A 68 3.45 3.54 13.31
CA LEU A 68 2.31 3.86 14.16
C LEU A 68 2.71 3.82 15.64
N PRO A 69 2.06 4.64 16.50
CA PRO A 69 2.29 4.57 17.94
C PRO A 69 1.90 3.19 18.49
N ASP A 70 2.77 2.61 19.31
CA ASP A 70 2.51 1.33 20.00
C ASP A 70 1.71 1.53 21.30
N THR A 71 0.68 2.37 21.24
CA THR A 71 -0.17 2.70 22.41
C THR A 71 -1.30 1.70 22.59
N CYS A 72 -1.77 1.10 21.49
CA CYS A 72 -2.82 0.09 21.49
C CYS A 72 -2.76 -0.77 20.22
N PRO A 73 -1.82 -1.73 20.15
CA PRO A 73 -1.50 -2.45 18.92
C PRO A 73 -2.70 -3.25 18.38
N ASP A 74 -3.58 -3.76 19.23
CA ASP A 74 -4.71 -4.60 18.79
C ASP A 74 -6.04 -3.84 18.59
N CYS A 75 -6.07 -2.52 18.86
CA CYS A 75 -7.32 -1.75 18.79
C CYS A 75 -7.34 -0.67 17.70
N TYR A 76 -6.24 -0.47 16.99
CA TYR A 76 -6.15 0.48 15.88
C TYR A 76 -6.20 -0.25 14.55
N THR A 77 -7.28 -0.10 13.80
CA THR A 77 -7.52 -0.84 12.55
C THR A 77 -7.24 0.01 11.31
N ILE A 78 -7.19 -0.60 10.14
CA ILE A 78 -7.14 0.12 8.85
C ILE A 78 -8.34 1.05 8.70
N ALA A 79 -9.52 0.67 9.20
CA ALA A 79 -10.70 1.53 9.19
C ALA A 79 -10.51 2.76 10.08
N ASP A 80 -9.91 2.61 11.26
CA ASP A 80 -9.58 3.74 12.15
C ASP A 80 -8.53 4.65 11.53
N PHE A 81 -7.46 4.07 10.98
CA PHE A 81 -6.45 4.82 10.20
C PHE A 81 -7.11 5.62 9.08
N SER A 82 -8.01 5.01 8.32
CA SER A 82 -8.70 5.71 7.24
C SER A 82 -9.61 6.84 7.75
N ALA A 83 -10.17 6.73 8.95
CA ALA A 83 -10.97 7.79 9.55
C ALA A 83 -10.12 8.96 10.07
N ASP A 84 -8.95 8.66 10.65
CA ASP A 84 -8.03 9.66 11.19
C ASP A 84 -7.26 10.43 10.11
N TYR A 85 -7.08 9.83 8.93
CA TYR A 85 -6.38 10.41 7.78
C TYR A 85 -7.36 10.63 6.61
N PRO A 86 -8.27 11.63 6.69
CA PRO A 86 -9.34 11.85 5.71
C PRO A 86 -8.87 12.44 4.39
N THR A 87 -7.60 12.85 4.28
CA THR A 87 -7.00 13.45 3.08
C THR A 87 -5.61 12.89 2.89
N GLY A 88 -5.19 12.70 1.63
CA GLY A 88 -3.84 12.25 1.28
C GLY A 88 -3.82 10.82 0.78
N LYS A 89 -2.61 10.35 0.42
CA LYS A 89 -2.40 9.07 -0.27
C LYS A 89 -1.36 8.25 0.47
N TYR A 90 -1.81 7.10 0.96
CA TYR A 90 -1.07 6.24 1.87
C TYR A 90 -0.99 4.81 1.36
N ILE A 91 0.11 4.13 1.65
CA ILE A 91 0.22 2.68 1.55
C ILE A 91 0.43 2.13 2.95
N VAL A 92 -0.55 1.39 3.44
CA VAL A 92 -0.60 0.85 4.79
C VAL A 92 -0.21 -0.62 4.76
N ALA A 93 0.81 -0.99 5.53
CA ALA A 93 1.31 -2.35 5.62
C ALA A 93 0.95 -2.98 6.96
N THR A 94 0.51 -4.24 6.91
CA THR A 94 0.27 -5.10 8.05
C THR A 94 1.32 -6.21 8.08
N GLY A 95 1.20 -7.18 8.99
CA GLY A 95 2.08 -8.35 9.02
C GLY A 95 1.99 -9.26 7.79
N SER A 96 0.89 -9.22 7.02
CA SER A 96 0.67 -10.13 5.88
C SER A 96 -0.03 -9.50 4.68
N HIS A 97 -0.38 -8.20 4.75
CA HIS A 97 -1.18 -7.52 3.75
C HIS A 97 -0.75 -6.08 3.56
N VAL A 98 -0.98 -5.55 2.37
CA VAL A 98 -0.71 -4.14 2.02
C VAL A 98 -1.96 -3.58 1.34
N VAL A 99 -2.39 -2.40 1.77
CA VAL A 99 -3.56 -1.71 1.22
C VAL A 99 -3.24 -0.25 0.89
N CYS A 100 -3.86 0.29 -0.15
CA CYS A 100 -3.84 1.72 -0.41
C CYS A 100 -4.98 2.41 0.34
N VAL A 101 -4.67 3.50 1.03
CA VAL A 101 -5.67 4.44 1.58
C VAL A 101 -5.54 5.77 0.84
N GLU A 102 -6.62 6.28 0.29
CA GLU A 102 -6.68 7.59 -0.37
C GLU A 102 -7.92 8.34 0.12
N ASP A 103 -7.71 9.53 0.66
CA ASP A 103 -8.76 10.44 1.16
C ASP A 103 -9.78 9.73 2.07
N GLY A 104 -9.25 9.01 3.07
CA GLY A 104 -10.01 8.25 4.05
C GLY A 104 -10.72 6.99 3.52
N ASN A 105 -10.41 6.56 2.29
CA ASN A 105 -10.94 5.33 1.70
C ASN A 105 -9.83 4.32 1.49
N TYR A 106 -10.08 3.06 1.86
CA TYR A 106 -9.14 1.96 1.60
C TYR A 106 -9.62 1.11 0.44
N PHE A 107 -8.69 0.78 -0.46
CA PHE A 107 -8.96 0.16 -1.76
C PHE A 107 -8.40 -1.25 -1.80
N ASP A 108 -9.27 -2.25 -1.88
CA ASP A 108 -8.85 -3.66 -1.87
C ASP A 108 -9.88 -4.60 -2.54
N THR A 109 -9.55 -5.88 -2.68
CA THR A 109 -10.44 -6.92 -3.23
C THR A 109 -11.42 -7.48 -2.21
N TRP A 110 -11.29 -7.10 -0.94
CA TRP A 110 -12.18 -7.48 0.16
C TRP A 110 -12.13 -6.41 1.25
N ASP A 111 -13.11 -6.41 2.16
CA ASP A 111 -13.13 -5.47 3.27
C ASP A 111 -12.04 -5.81 4.30
N SER A 112 -10.85 -5.26 4.08
CA SER A 112 -9.68 -5.43 4.94
C SER A 112 -9.66 -4.48 6.15
N GLY A 113 -10.76 -3.77 6.42
CA GLY A 113 -10.80 -2.68 7.39
C GLY A 113 -10.43 -3.08 8.81
N SER A 114 -10.67 -4.34 9.21
CA SER A 114 -10.39 -4.85 10.56
C SER A 114 -8.93 -5.27 10.79
N LEU A 115 -8.07 -5.25 9.77
CA LEU A 115 -6.66 -5.61 9.96
C LEU A 115 -5.92 -4.52 10.72
N ILE A 116 -4.89 -4.95 11.44
CA ILE A 116 -4.02 -4.09 12.25
C ILE A 116 -2.83 -3.61 11.40
N PRO A 117 -2.70 -2.30 11.16
CA PRO A 117 -1.55 -1.72 10.47
C PRO A 117 -0.31 -1.73 11.38
N SER A 118 0.85 -2.02 10.79
CA SER A 118 2.15 -2.01 11.48
C SER A 118 2.93 -0.73 11.18
N TYR A 119 2.89 -0.27 9.93
CA TYR A 119 3.51 0.95 9.47
C TYR A 119 2.83 1.41 8.18
N TYR A 120 3.07 2.66 7.79
CA TYR A 120 2.52 3.19 6.55
C TYR A 120 3.54 4.04 5.81
N PHE A 121 3.26 4.25 4.53
CA PHE A 121 3.96 5.20 3.67
C PHE A 121 3.00 6.32 3.30
N GLU A 122 3.46 7.57 3.36
CA GLU A 122 2.71 8.75 2.93
C GLU A 122 3.39 9.34 1.69
N ARG A 123 2.60 9.60 0.64
CA ARG A 123 3.08 10.34 -0.52
C ARG A 123 3.02 11.83 -0.21
N LYS A 124 4.16 12.50 -0.20
CA LYS A 124 4.16 13.97 -0.16
C LYS A 124 3.66 14.49 -1.50
N GLU A 125 2.56 15.23 -1.50
CA GLU A 125 2.22 16.04 -2.67
C GLU A 125 3.33 17.08 -2.85
N GLU A 126 3.91 17.12 -4.06
CA GLU A 126 4.77 18.24 -4.42
C GLU A 126 3.94 19.52 -4.31
N GLN A 127 4.35 20.43 -3.43
CA GLN A 127 3.85 21.80 -3.43
C GLN A 127 4.17 22.39 -4.81
N ARG A 128 3.17 22.39 -5.70
CA ARG A 128 3.24 23.06 -7.00
C ARG A 128 3.34 24.58 -6.82
#